data_AF-A0A3E2TZP6-F1
#
_entry.id   AF-A0A3E2TZP6-F1
#
_cell.length_a   1.000
_cell.length_b   1.000
_cell.length_c   1.000
_cell.angle_alpha   90.00
_cell.angle_beta   90.00
_cell.angle_gamma   90.00
#
_symmetry.space_group_name_H-M   'P 1'
#
loop_
_entity.id
_entity.type
_entity.pdbx_description
1 polymer ?
#
loop_
_entity_poly.entity_id
_entity_poly.type
_entity_poly.pdbx_seq_one_letter_code
_entity_poly.pdbx_strand_id
1 'polypeptide(L)' 'MKKTIKLLDLDCGHCADKIQNAVKKIDGVTSVSVNFLGQKMVLEAPDDQFDAVLAEAKTLIKQIEPDVTVKA' A
#
# COMPACT_ATOMS: atom_id res chain seq x y z
N MET A 1 -12.60 6.91 2.91
CA MET A 1 -12.60 5.71 3.75
C MET A 1 -11.20 5.21 4.10
N LYS A 2 -11.09 4.39 5.16
CA LYS A 2 -9.85 3.77 5.65
C LYS A 2 -9.98 2.24 5.58
N LYS A 3 -9.02 1.54 4.98
CA LYS A 3 -8.98 0.07 4.95
C LYS A 3 -7.61 -0.46 5.36
N THR A 4 -7.62 -1.65 5.97
CA THR A 4 -6.41 -2.45 6.21
C THR A 4 -6.28 -3.49 5.11
N ILE A 5 -5.15 -3.49 4.43
CA ILE A 5 -4.85 -4.32 3.26
C ILE A 5 -3.65 -5.20 3.63
N LYS A 6 -3.70 -6.49 3.36
CA LYS A 6 -2.58 -7.41 3.59
C LYS A 6 -1.56 -7.30 2.46
N LEU A 7 -0.28 -7.28 2.83
CA LEU A 7 0.88 -7.32 1.95
C LEU A 7 1.59 -8.66 2.19
N LEU A 8 1.05 -9.73 1.61
CA LEU A 8 1.61 -11.07 1.77
C LEU A 8 2.98 -11.11 1.10
N ASP A 9 3.89 -11.93 1.63
CA ASP A 9 5.26 -12.12 1.12
C ASP A 9 6.15 -10.86 1.19
N LEU A 10 5.73 -9.84 1.94
CA LEU A 10 6.60 -8.71 2.31
C LEU A 10 7.58 -9.19 3.39
N ASP A 11 8.86 -9.35 3.05
CA ASP A 11 9.93 -9.85 3.93
C ASP A 11 11.12 -8.86 4.10
N CYS A 12 11.07 -7.71 3.43
CA CYS A 12 12.08 -6.67 3.54
C CYS A 12 11.56 -5.36 4.16
N GLY A 13 12.09 -4.97 5.33
CA GLY A 13 11.73 -3.71 5.99
C GLY A 13 12.05 -2.46 5.16
N HIS A 14 13.15 -2.47 4.41
CA HIS A 14 13.50 -1.35 3.52
C HIS A 14 12.53 -1.23 2.33
N CYS A 15 12.02 -2.35 1.81
CA CYS A 15 10.97 -2.34 0.79
C CYS A 15 9.66 -1.83 1.35
N ALA A 16 9.31 -2.18 2.60
CA ALA A 16 8.15 -1.62 3.30
C ALA A 16 8.20 -0.09 3.39
N ASP A 17 9.35 0.49 3.76
CA ASP A 17 9.55 1.94 3.78
C ASP A 17 9.41 2.57 2.38
N LYS A 18 9.97 1.93 1.36
CA LYS A 18 9.83 2.38 -0.04
C LYS A 18 8.37 2.36 -0.47
N ILE A 19 7.64 1.28 -0.20
CA ILE A 19 6.21 1.14 -0.48
C ILE A 19 5.44 2.26 0.20
N GLN A 20 5.62 2.47 1.50
CA GLN A 20 4.91 3.51 2.25
C GLN A 20 5.14 4.90 1.64
N ASN A 21 6.41 5.26 1.38
CA ASN A 21 6.78 6.56 0.85
C ASN A 21 6.27 6.80 -0.57
N ALA A 22 6.19 5.75 -1.38
CA ALA A 22 5.72 5.84 -2.75
C ALA A 22 4.18 5.87 -2.82
N VAL A 23 3.48 5.03 -2.06
CA VAL A 23 2.00 5.08 -1.95
C VAL A 23 1.54 6.41 -1.38
N LYS A 24 2.28 7.01 -0.44
CA LYS A 24 1.96 8.33 0.12
C LYS A 24 1.93 9.46 -0.94
N LYS A 25 2.60 9.28 -2.08
CA LYS A 25 2.68 10.27 -3.16
C LYS A 25 1.58 10.10 -4.22
N ILE A 26 0.78 9.04 -4.13
CA ILE A 26 -0.36 8.82 -5.03
C ILE A 26 -1.40 9.90 -4.76
N ASP A 27 -1.90 10.53 -5.82
CA ASP A 27 -2.95 11.54 -5.74
C ASP A 27 -4.22 10.92 -5.15
N GLY A 28 -4.88 11.62 -4.23
CA GLY A 28 -6.05 11.11 -3.50
C GLY A 28 -5.72 10.25 -2.27
N VAL A 29 -4.45 9.97 -1.95
CA VAL A 29 -4.09 9.37 -0.65
C VAL A 29 -4.15 10.41 0.46
N THR A 30 -5.04 10.19 1.43
CA THR A 30 -5.12 11.01 2.65
C THR A 30 -4.06 10.59 3.66
N SER A 31 -3.87 9.27 3.84
CA SER A 31 -2.88 8.72 4.76
C SER A 31 -2.53 7.29 4.39
N VAL A 32 -1.29 6.90 4.64
CA VAL A 32 -0.82 5.52 4.50
C VAL A 32 0.16 5.17 5.61
N SER A 33 0.06 3.94 6.10
CA SER A 33 1.07 3.37 7.01
C SER A 33 1.29 1.91 6.68
N VAL A 34 2.55 1.49 6.59
CA VAL A 34 2.94 0.10 6.35
C VAL A 34 3.53 -0.47 7.63
N ASN A 35 2.98 -1.60 8.07
CA ASN A 35 3.54 -2.40 9.14
C ASN A 35 4.16 -3.65 8.53
N PHE A 36 5.50 -3.62 8.41
CA PHE A 36 6.31 -4.72 7.92
C PHE A 36 6.08 -6.02 8.72
N LEU A 37 6.26 -5.96 10.04
CA LEU A 37 6.08 -7.11 10.93
C LEU A 37 4.65 -7.67 10.88
N GLY A 38 3.67 -6.79 10.66
CA GLY A 38 2.27 -7.15 10.53
C GLY A 38 1.82 -7.50 9.12
N GLN A 39 2.73 -7.45 8.12
CA GLN A 39 2.47 -7.67 6.70
C GLN A 39 1.19 -6.99 6.20
N LYS A 40 1.02 -5.71 6.55
CA LYS A 40 -0.19 -4.95 6.23
C LYS A 40 0.07 -3.48 6.00
N MET A 41 -0.75 -2.89 5.14
CA MET A 41 -0.85 -1.47 4.88
C MET A 41 -2.21 -0.97 5.36
N VAL A 42 -2.25 0.16 6.04
CA VAL A 42 -3.47 0.91 6.31
C VAL A 42 -3.51 2.06 5.34
N LEU A 43 -4.52 2.09 4.46
CA LEU A 43 -4.69 3.11 3.41
C LEU A 43 -5.97 3.89 3.67
N GLU A 44 -5.87 5.21 3.61
CA GLU A 44 -6.97 6.15 3.71
C GLU A 44 -7.01 7.06 2.48
N ALA A 45 -8.18 7.16 1.85
CA ALA A 45 -8.45 7.97 0.65
C ALA A 45 -9.95 8.30 0.58
N PRO A 46 -10.41 9.33 -0.16
CA PRO A 46 -11.84 9.59 -0.39
C PRO A 46 -12.59 8.39 -0.95
N ASP A 47 -13.85 8.19 -0.55
CA ASP A 47 -14.63 7.00 -0.94
C ASP A 47 -14.82 6.90 -2.46
N ASP A 48 -15.03 8.03 -3.15
CA ASP A 48 -15.18 8.11 -4.61
C ASP A 48 -13.89 7.82 -5.40
N GLN A 49 -12.73 7.88 -4.74
CA GLN A 49 -11.41 7.67 -5.35
C GLN A 49 -10.72 6.40 -4.86
N PHE A 50 -11.25 5.75 -3.82
CA PHE A 50 -10.55 4.69 -3.10
C PHE A 50 -10.12 3.52 -4.01
N ASP A 51 -11.01 3.07 -4.92
CA ASP A 51 -10.70 1.95 -5.81
C ASP A 51 -9.60 2.30 -6.83
N ALA A 52 -9.58 3.54 -7.34
CA ALA A 52 -8.53 4.03 -8.24
C ALA A 52 -7.18 4.11 -7.52
N VAL A 53 -7.16 4.73 -6.33
CA VAL A 53 -5.98 4.84 -5.47
C VAL A 53 -5.44 3.44 -5.12
N LEU A 54 -6.33 2.50 -4.76
CA LEU A 54 -5.94 1.13 -4.44
C LEU A 54 -5.34 0.39 -5.66
N ALA A 55 -5.89 0.60 -6.85
CA ALA A 55 -5.38 -0.01 -8.08
C ALA A 55 -3.97 0.52 -8.44
N GLU A 56 -3.74 1.82 -8.29
CA GLU A 56 -2.43 2.43 -8.48
C GLU A 56 -1.42 1.94 -7.43
N ALA A 57 -1.83 1.91 -6.16
CA ALA A 57 -0.99 1.40 -5.07
C ALA A 57 -0.56 -0.05 -5.31
N LYS A 58 -1.47 -0.92 -5.77
CA LYS A 58 -1.16 -2.32 -6.13
C LYS A 58 -0.10 -2.41 -7.22
N THR A 59 -0.22 -1.59 -8.25
CA THR A 59 0.73 -1.57 -9.39
C THR A 59 2.11 -1.13 -8.91
N LEU A 60 2.16 -0.05 -8.13
CA LEU A 60 3.40 0.49 -7.61
C LEU A 60 4.09 -0.44 -6.60
N ILE A 61 3.33 -1.11 -5.73
CA ILE A 61 3.86 -2.14 -4.83
C ILE A 61 4.55 -3.25 -5.62
N LYS A 62 3.92 -3.76 -6.68
CA LYS A 62 4.51 -4.80 -7.54
C LYS A 62 5.78 -4.35 -8.27
N GLN A 63 5.96 -3.05 -8.53
CA GLN A 63 7.20 -2.53 -9.11
C GLN A 63 8.34 -2.45 -8.10
N ILE A 64 8.03 -2.20 -6.83
CA ILE A 64 9.03 -2.11 -5.75
C ILE A 64 9.41 -3.51 -5.26
N GLU A 65 8.42 -4.40 -5.11
CA GLU A 65 8.58 -5.74 -4.56
C GLU A 65 7.64 -6.69 -5.31
N PRO A 66 8.12 -7.33 -6.40
CA PRO A 66 7.29 -8.12 -7.30
C PRO A 66 6.68 -9.35 -6.63
N ASP A 67 7.31 -9.86 -5.58
CA ASP A 67 6.86 -11.03 -4.81
C ASP A 67 5.64 -10.71 -3.92
N VAL A 68 5.45 -9.45 -3.52
CA VAL A 68 4.37 -9.06 -2.60
C VAL A 68 2.98 -9.24 -3.21
N THR A 69 2.09 -9.96 -2.52
CA THR A 69 0.68 -10.10 -2.93
C THR A 69 -0.22 -9.19 -2.10
N VAL A 70 -0.93 -8.27 -2.78
CA VAL A 70 -1.81 -7.28 -2.15
C VAL A 70 -3.25 -7.83 -2.05
N LYS A 71 -3.74 -8.05 -0.83
CA LYS A 71 -5.11 -8.54 -0.56
C LYS A 71 -5.89 -7.54 0.28
N ALA A 72 -6.85 -6.87 -0.36
CA ALA A 72 -7.72 -5.84 0.23
C ALA A 72 -9.03 -6.42 0.76
#